data_AF-A0A7S1CPK8-F1
#
_entry.id   AF-A0A7S1CPK8-F1
#
_cell.length_a   1.000
_cell.length_b   1.000
_cell.length_c   1.000
_cell.angle_alpha   90.00
_cell.angle_beta   90.00
_cell.angle_gamma   90.00
#
_symmetry.space_group_name_H-M   'P 1'
#
loop_
_entity.id
_entity.type
_entity.pdbx_description
1 polymer ?
#
loop_
_entity_poly.entity_id
_entity_poly.type
_entity_poly.pdbx_seq_one_letter_code
_entity_poly.pdbx_strand_id
1 'polypeptide(L)'
;AEKKAKAAKRRRESGGAKPAKKPRAEAKPKVAAGPKKKKALTATEKLDLAMTSYKWWDDEELPKGINWRTLEHCGVAFSDEYTPHGIRMFYDGKPVELTPAQEEVATWYATVPPDGPHLGKPETAEIFNRNFFRDWRELLGEHHEIQEFEKCNFDPIRAYVQEEREKKKAMTKEEKEENSKTRKQMQLKYGYCFVDGHLEKVGNILIEPPGLFR
;
A
#
# COMPACT_ATOMS: atom_id res chain seq x y z
N ALA A 1 49.32 -19.70 37.69
CA ALA A 1 50.62 -20.07 37.09
C ALA A 1 50.34 -20.88 35.84
N GLU A 2 50.72 -20.47 34.62
CA GLU A 2 52.10 -20.34 34.09
C GLU A 2 52.78 -21.70 33.83
N LYS A 3 53.50 -21.90 32.71
CA LYS A 3 54.37 -20.95 31.98
C LYS A 3 54.12 -20.85 30.47
N LYS A 4 54.73 -19.82 29.85
CA LYS A 4 54.75 -19.55 28.40
C LYS A 4 56.05 -20.06 27.77
N ALA A 5 55.97 -20.57 26.54
CA ALA A 5 57.09 -20.69 25.59
C ALA A 5 56.72 -19.92 24.29
N LYS A 6 57.70 -19.50 23.47
CA LYS A 6 57.52 -18.34 22.56
C LYS A 6 58.49 -18.29 21.36
N ALA A 7 57.93 -18.22 20.14
CA ALA A 7 58.63 -17.87 18.87
C ALA A 7 59.71 -18.91 18.40
N ALA A 8 60.37 -18.81 17.23
CA ALA A 8 60.49 -17.69 16.26
C ALA A 8 60.69 -18.13 14.78
N LYS A 9 60.99 -17.17 13.90
CA LYS A 9 60.94 -17.23 12.41
C LYS A 9 62.28 -16.89 11.74
N ARG A 10 62.72 -17.67 10.75
CA ARG A 10 63.84 -17.45 9.78
C ARG A 10 63.59 -18.37 8.55
N ARG A 11 63.80 -18.06 7.25
CA ARG A 11 64.56 -17.04 6.47
C ARG A 11 66.09 -17.18 6.59
N ARG A 12 66.92 -17.16 5.52
CA ARG A 12 66.74 -16.75 4.11
C ARG A 12 67.99 -17.15 3.24
N GLU A 13 67.91 -16.99 1.90
CA GLU A 13 69.03 -16.73 0.92
C GLU A 13 70.05 -17.87 0.58
N SER A 14 70.75 -17.93 -0.59
CA SER A 14 70.52 -17.39 -1.97
C SER A 14 71.63 -17.72 -3.01
N GLY A 15 71.31 -17.62 -4.32
CA GLY A 15 72.24 -17.56 -5.48
C GLY A 15 72.18 -18.81 -6.39
N GLY A 16 72.32 -18.82 -7.73
CA GLY A 16 72.48 -17.83 -8.83
C GLY A 16 72.50 -18.59 -10.18
N ALA A 17 72.55 -18.04 -11.41
CA ALA A 17 72.53 -16.66 -11.94
C ALA A 17 71.88 -16.61 -13.37
N LYS A 18 72.49 -15.95 -14.38
CA LYS A 18 71.99 -15.66 -15.78
C LYS A 18 73.22 -15.46 -16.74
N PRO A 19 73.13 -15.14 -18.09
CA PRO A 19 71.99 -14.74 -18.95
C PRO A 19 71.93 -15.23 -20.44
N ALA A 20 70.82 -14.96 -21.14
CA ALA A 20 70.70 -14.83 -22.62
C ALA A 20 69.49 -13.93 -23.02
N LYS A 21 69.25 -13.67 -24.33
CA LYS A 21 68.42 -12.54 -24.85
C LYS A 21 67.02 -12.91 -25.43
N LYS A 22 66.20 -11.86 -25.66
CA LYS A 22 64.79 -11.84 -26.13
C LYS A 22 64.63 -12.12 -27.66
N PRO A 23 63.39 -12.30 -28.17
CA PRO A 23 62.67 -11.16 -28.75
C PRO A 23 61.33 -10.79 -28.06
N ARG A 24 60.61 -9.80 -28.60
CA ARG A 24 59.53 -9.02 -27.95
C ARG A 24 58.22 -9.19 -28.73
N ALA A 25 57.16 -9.66 -28.06
CA ALA A 25 55.78 -9.55 -28.52
C ALA A 25 55.06 -8.43 -27.74
N GLU A 26 53.98 -7.89 -28.30
CA GLU A 26 53.46 -6.57 -27.92
C GLU A 26 52.35 -6.61 -26.86
N ALA A 27 52.34 -5.60 -25.99
CA ALA A 27 51.31 -5.43 -24.97
C ALA A 27 50.08 -4.75 -25.57
N LYS A 28 48.95 -5.46 -25.64
CA LYS A 28 47.65 -4.85 -25.99
C LYS A 28 47.32 -3.75 -24.97
N PRO A 29 46.89 -2.55 -25.41
CA PRO A 29 46.55 -1.47 -24.49
C PRO A 29 45.33 -1.84 -23.64
N LYS A 30 45.35 -1.49 -22.36
CA LYS A 30 44.14 -1.53 -21.52
C LYS A 30 43.18 -0.46 -22.04
N VAL A 31 42.06 -0.88 -22.62
CA VAL A 31 40.96 0.03 -22.96
C VAL A 31 40.50 0.72 -21.68
N ALA A 32 40.47 2.06 -21.69
CA ALA A 32 40.03 2.83 -20.54
C ALA A 32 38.55 2.50 -20.21
N ALA A 33 38.22 2.44 -18.93
CA ALA A 33 36.84 2.26 -18.51
C ALA A 33 36.01 3.47 -18.97
N GLY A 34 35.12 3.26 -19.93
CA GLY A 34 34.24 4.32 -20.44
C GLY A 34 33.38 4.93 -19.32
N PRO A 35 32.91 6.17 -19.49
CA PRO A 35 32.15 6.85 -18.45
C PRO A 35 30.92 6.03 -18.06
N LYS A 36 30.80 5.71 -16.77
CA LYS A 36 29.61 5.04 -16.22
C LYS A 36 28.39 5.88 -16.58
N LYS A 37 27.51 5.37 -17.45
CA LYS A 37 26.24 6.05 -17.78
C LYS A 37 25.51 6.35 -16.47
N LYS A 38 25.25 7.63 -16.19
CA LYS A 38 24.44 8.02 -15.03
C LYS A 38 23.09 7.32 -15.16
N LYS A 39 22.73 6.49 -14.17
CA LYS A 39 21.42 5.82 -14.13
C LYS A 39 20.35 6.92 -14.12
N ALA A 40 19.37 6.84 -15.02
CA ALA A 40 18.28 7.79 -15.03
C ALA A 40 17.46 7.63 -13.74
N LEU A 41 17.25 8.73 -13.02
CA LEU A 41 16.37 8.78 -11.86
C LEU A 41 14.91 8.59 -12.32
N THR A 42 14.18 7.76 -11.60
CA THR A 42 12.72 7.58 -11.72
C THR A 42 11.98 8.87 -11.34
N ALA A 43 10.67 8.93 -11.60
CA ALA A 43 9.85 10.07 -11.20
C ALA A 43 9.92 10.30 -9.68
N THR A 44 9.72 9.26 -8.87
CA THR A 44 9.78 9.33 -7.40
C THR A 44 11.16 9.78 -6.91
N GLU A 45 12.26 9.20 -7.40
CA GLU A 45 13.62 9.62 -7.01
C GLU A 45 13.94 11.09 -7.36
N LYS A 46 13.26 11.70 -8.34
CA LYS A 46 13.38 13.14 -8.65
C LYS A 46 12.56 14.01 -7.70
N LEU A 47 11.35 13.58 -7.36
CA LEU A 47 10.47 14.30 -6.44
C LEU A 47 11.06 14.30 -5.03
N ASP A 48 11.51 13.14 -4.55
CA ASP A 48 12.17 13.00 -3.24
C ASP A 48 13.48 13.82 -3.17
N LEU A 49 14.22 13.93 -4.29
CA LEU A 49 15.41 14.81 -4.39
C LEU A 49 15.04 16.30 -4.40
N ALA A 50 13.93 16.69 -5.03
CA ALA A 50 13.45 18.07 -5.00
C ALA A 50 13.06 18.47 -3.57
N MET A 51 12.25 17.64 -2.89
CA MET A 51 11.89 17.84 -1.47
C MET A 51 13.13 17.97 -0.59
N THR A 52 14.05 17.00 -0.64
CA THR A 52 15.26 16.99 0.21
C THR A 52 16.32 18.02 -0.17
N SER A 53 16.20 18.69 -1.32
CA SER A 53 17.01 19.86 -1.67
C SER A 53 16.50 21.16 -1.04
N TYR A 54 15.22 21.19 -0.62
CA TYR A 54 14.65 22.34 0.05
C TYR A 54 15.02 22.37 1.54
N LYS A 55 15.13 23.59 2.07
CA LYS A 55 15.56 23.88 3.44
C LYS A 55 14.60 24.88 4.09
N TRP A 56 13.45 24.40 4.51
CA TRP A 56 12.39 25.22 5.12
C TRP A 56 12.83 26.05 6.34
N TRP A 57 13.95 25.69 6.99
CA TRP A 57 14.52 26.42 8.13
C TRP A 57 15.44 27.61 7.73
N ASP A 58 15.79 27.74 6.45
CA ASP A 58 16.59 28.85 5.90
C ASP A 58 15.68 29.89 5.18
N ASP A 59 14.34 29.76 5.28
CA ASP A 59 13.31 30.59 4.59
C ASP A 59 12.70 31.71 5.47
N GLU A 60 11.94 32.64 4.87
CA GLU A 60 11.30 33.76 5.58
C GLU A 60 10.12 33.32 6.46
N GLU A 61 10.13 33.69 7.75
CA GLU A 61 8.99 33.45 8.65
C GLU A 61 7.70 34.12 8.14
N LEU A 62 6.65 33.31 7.93
CA LEU A 62 5.34 33.80 7.52
C LEU A 62 4.67 34.63 8.63
N PRO A 63 3.91 35.70 8.30
CA PRO A 63 3.18 36.49 9.29
C PRO A 63 2.21 35.64 10.13
N LYS A 64 2.16 35.91 11.43
CA LYS A 64 1.38 35.12 12.41
C LYS A 64 -0.07 34.90 11.95
N GLY A 65 -0.41 33.63 11.70
CA GLY A 65 -1.74 33.19 11.25
C GLY A 65 -1.82 32.85 9.76
N ILE A 66 -0.75 33.06 8.99
CA ILE A 66 -0.60 32.61 7.61
C ILE A 66 0.23 31.32 7.61
N ASN A 67 -0.32 30.24 7.06
CA ASN A 67 0.36 28.93 6.98
C ASN A 67 1.12 28.71 5.64
N TRP A 68 0.70 29.43 4.60
CA TRP A 68 1.28 29.46 3.25
C TRP A 68 0.68 30.64 2.48
N ARG A 69 1.34 31.07 1.39
CA ARG A 69 0.86 32.11 0.45
C ARG A 69 0.18 31.48 -0.77
N THR A 70 0.68 30.35 -1.27
CA THR A 70 0.08 29.54 -2.34
C THR A 70 0.05 28.05 -1.98
N LEU A 71 -0.98 27.35 -2.47
CA LEU A 71 -1.15 25.90 -2.32
C LEU A 71 -1.75 25.33 -3.61
N GLU A 72 -1.03 24.43 -4.27
CA GLU A 72 -1.50 23.73 -5.47
C GLU A 72 -1.45 22.21 -5.26
N HIS A 73 -2.57 21.51 -5.46
CA HIS A 73 -2.64 20.06 -5.33
C HIS A 73 -3.70 19.48 -6.29
N CYS A 74 -3.55 18.22 -6.70
CA CYS A 74 -4.46 17.57 -7.65
C CYS A 74 -5.80 17.09 -7.04
N GLY A 75 -6.25 17.66 -5.92
CA GLY A 75 -7.40 17.15 -5.16
C GLY A 75 -7.07 15.86 -4.41
N VAL A 76 -7.99 14.89 -4.47
CA VAL A 76 -7.93 13.58 -3.80
C VAL A 76 -8.34 12.47 -4.76
N ALA A 77 -7.94 11.24 -4.48
CA ALA A 77 -8.46 10.03 -5.12
C ALA A 77 -9.71 9.54 -4.39
N PHE A 78 -10.75 9.20 -5.15
CA PHE A 78 -11.88 8.41 -4.66
C PHE A 78 -11.52 6.92 -4.73
N SER A 79 -12.19 6.12 -3.91
CA SER A 79 -12.18 4.66 -4.07
C SER A 79 -13.03 4.24 -5.27
N ASP A 80 -12.80 3.05 -5.82
CA ASP A 80 -13.56 2.52 -6.96
C ASP A 80 -15.06 2.35 -6.61
N GLU A 81 -15.94 2.52 -7.60
CA GLU A 81 -17.39 2.39 -7.43
C GLU A 81 -17.79 0.93 -7.10
N TYR A 82 -18.83 0.76 -6.26
CA TYR A 82 -19.31 -0.56 -5.90
C TYR A 82 -19.80 -1.34 -7.13
N THR A 83 -19.27 -2.56 -7.29
CA THR A 83 -19.66 -3.49 -8.36
C THR A 83 -20.58 -4.56 -7.76
N PRO A 84 -21.89 -4.57 -8.08
CA PRO A 84 -22.83 -5.55 -7.55
C PRO A 84 -22.44 -7.00 -7.90
N HIS A 85 -22.63 -7.90 -6.95
CA HIS A 85 -22.26 -9.30 -7.07
C HIS A 85 -23.43 -10.25 -7.36
N GLY A 86 -24.68 -9.80 -7.16
CA GLY A 86 -25.90 -10.57 -7.42
C GLY A 86 -26.13 -11.76 -6.47
N ILE A 87 -25.32 -11.88 -5.41
CA ILE A 87 -25.39 -12.97 -4.44
C ILE A 87 -26.56 -12.71 -3.49
N ARG A 88 -27.71 -13.30 -3.80
CA ARG A 88 -28.92 -13.23 -2.96
C ARG A 88 -28.65 -13.79 -1.57
N MET A 89 -29.01 -13.00 -0.56
CA MET A 89 -29.10 -13.46 0.84
C MET A 89 -30.42 -14.19 1.09
N PHE A 90 -30.55 -14.84 2.25
CA PHE A 90 -31.84 -15.44 2.66
C PHE A 90 -32.48 -14.63 3.80
N TYR A 91 -33.81 -14.52 3.76
CA TYR A 91 -34.65 -14.00 4.82
C TYR A 91 -35.77 -15.02 5.11
N ASP A 92 -35.92 -15.46 6.35
CA ASP A 92 -36.95 -16.45 6.73
C ASP A 92 -36.90 -17.72 5.84
N GLY A 93 -35.67 -18.14 5.47
CA GLY A 93 -35.40 -19.27 4.57
C GLY A 93 -35.64 -19.01 3.07
N LYS A 94 -36.16 -17.85 2.67
CA LYS A 94 -36.44 -17.48 1.27
C LYS A 94 -35.32 -16.59 0.70
N PRO A 95 -34.90 -16.77 -0.57
CA PRO A 95 -33.92 -15.88 -1.18
C PRO A 95 -34.54 -14.51 -1.45
N VAL A 96 -33.86 -13.43 -1.02
CA VAL A 96 -34.29 -12.05 -1.26
C VAL A 96 -33.35 -11.37 -2.27
N GLU A 97 -33.93 -10.57 -3.15
CA GLU A 97 -33.19 -9.71 -4.08
C GLU A 97 -33.00 -8.32 -3.47
N LEU A 98 -31.79 -7.78 -3.59
CA LEU A 98 -31.42 -6.46 -3.07
C LEU A 98 -31.03 -5.56 -4.25
N THR A 99 -31.35 -4.27 -4.16
CA THR A 99 -30.80 -3.27 -5.09
C THR A 99 -29.29 -3.09 -4.84
N PRO A 100 -28.50 -2.59 -5.81
CA PRO A 100 -27.06 -2.38 -5.68
C PRO A 100 -26.60 -1.73 -4.36
N ALA A 101 -27.29 -0.68 -3.89
CA ALA A 101 -26.94 0.00 -2.64
C ALA A 101 -27.29 -0.83 -1.39
N GLN A 102 -28.43 -1.52 -1.39
CA GLN A 102 -28.83 -2.41 -0.30
C GLN A 102 -27.92 -3.65 -0.22
N GLU A 103 -27.46 -4.14 -1.38
CA GLU A 103 -26.47 -5.20 -1.50
C GLU A 103 -25.13 -4.75 -0.92
N GLU A 104 -24.60 -3.59 -1.31
CA GLU A 104 -23.34 -3.05 -0.80
C GLU A 104 -23.29 -3.01 0.74
N VAL A 105 -24.34 -2.49 1.38
CA VAL A 105 -24.43 -2.40 2.85
C VAL A 105 -24.51 -3.80 3.50
N ALA A 106 -25.18 -4.76 2.85
CA ALA A 106 -25.16 -6.16 3.28
C ALA A 106 -23.78 -6.82 3.09
N THR A 107 -23.05 -6.49 2.02
CA THR A 107 -21.67 -6.90 1.78
C THR A 107 -20.76 -6.37 2.89
N TRP A 108 -20.91 -5.10 3.30
CA TRP A 108 -20.14 -4.54 4.42
C TRP A 108 -20.33 -5.34 5.70
N TYR A 109 -21.56 -5.69 6.07
CA TYR A 109 -21.85 -6.55 7.23
C TYR A 109 -21.22 -7.95 7.08
N ALA A 110 -21.35 -8.57 5.90
CA ALA A 110 -20.73 -9.85 5.59
C ALA A 110 -19.18 -9.81 5.66
N THR A 111 -18.55 -8.65 5.45
CA THR A 111 -17.09 -8.49 5.62
C THR A 111 -16.64 -8.56 7.09
N VAL A 112 -17.53 -8.33 8.06
CA VAL A 112 -17.21 -8.34 9.49
C VAL A 112 -17.11 -9.80 9.96
N PRO A 113 -15.94 -10.25 10.47
CA PRO A 113 -15.79 -11.63 10.93
C PRO A 113 -16.69 -11.93 12.14
N PRO A 114 -17.45 -13.04 12.16
CA PRO A 114 -18.32 -13.41 13.28
C PRO A 114 -17.58 -13.60 14.62
N ASP A 115 -16.33 -14.05 14.55
CA ASP A 115 -15.38 -14.19 15.66
C ASP A 115 -14.62 -12.89 16.01
N GLY A 116 -14.88 -11.80 15.28
CA GLY A 116 -14.20 -10.52 15.42
C GLY A 116 -14.59 -9.71 16.66
N PRO A 117 -13.91 -8.58 16.93
CA PRO A 117 -14.14 -7.78 18.13
C PRO A 117 -15.54 -7.15 18.23
N HIS A 118 -16.27 -7.01 17.11
CA HIS A 118 -17.63 -6.46 17.09
C HIS A 118 -18.70 -7.54 17.27
N LEU A 119 -18.58 -8.68 16.56
CA LEU A 119 -19.60 -9.75 16.54
C LEU A 119 -19.32 -10.91 17.51
N GLY A 120 -18.06 -11.13 17.91
CA GLY A 120 -17.63 -12.29 18.71
C GLY A 120 -17.92 -12.18 20.21
N LYS A 121 -18.44 -11.04 20.68
CA LYS A 121 -18.98 -10.87 22.05
C LYS A 121 -20.46 -10.51 21.95
N PRO A 122 -21.37 -11.18 22.69
CA PRO A 122 -22.81 -10.91 22.60
C PRO A 122 -23.19 -9.44 22.82
N GLU A 123 -22.59 -8.80 23.83
CA GLU A 123 -22.87 -7.39 24.21
C GLU A 123 -22.54 -6.40 23.08
N THR A 124 -21.38 -6.57 22.42
CA THR A 124 -20.99 -5.70 21.30
C THR A 124 -21.75 -6.06 20.03
N ALA A 125 -22.06 -7.34 19.84
CA ALA A 125 -22.82 -7.83 18.68
C ALA A 125 -24.25 -7.27 18.68
N GLU A 126 -24.93 -7.25 19.83
CA GLU A 126 -26.27 -6.66 19.96
C GLU A 126 -26.27 -5.17 19.56
N ILE A 127 -25.32 -4.39 20.08
CA ILE A 127 -25.18 -2.97 19.78
C ILE A 127 -24.85 -2.76 18.29
N PHE A 128 -23.90 -3.53 17.75
CA PHE A 128 -23.47 -3.45 16.36
C PHE A 128 -24.61 -3.81 15.39
N ASN A 129 -25.29 -4.94 15.62
CA ASN A 129 -26.40 -5.43 14.82
C ASN A 129 -27.58 -4.46 14.85
N ARG A 130 -27.91 -3.89 16.03
CA ARG A 130 -28.97 -2.87 16.16
C ARG A 130 -28.66 -1.61 15.36
N ASN A 131 -27.43 -1.11 15.41
CA ASN A 131 -27.02 0.08 14.66
C ASN A 131 -27.04 -0.20 13.14
N PHE A 132 -26.38 -1.29 12.71
CA PHE A 132 -26.41 -1.76 11.32
C PHE A 132 -27.84 -1.88 10.79
N PHE A 133 -28.72 -2.56 11.53
CA PHE A 133 -30.07 -2.87 11.05
C PHE A 133 -30.98 -1.64 11.01
N ARG A 134 -30.77 -0.64 11.89
CA ARG A 134 -31.43 0.66 11.77
C ARG A 134 -31.06 1.33 10.45
N ASP A 135 -29.76 1.53 10.21
CA ASP A 135 -29.25 2.29 9.07
C ASP A 135 -29.53 1.58 7.73
N TRP A 136 -29.46 0.24 7.73
CA TRP A 136 -29.83 -0.57 6.57
C TRP A 136 -31.34 -0.58 6.33
N ARG A 137 -32.20 -0.54 7.37
CA ARG A 137 -33.66 -0.42 7.19
C ARG A 137 -34.05 0.90 6.53
N GLU A 138 -33.36 2.00 6.81
CA GLU A 138 -33.58 3.29 6.11
C GLU A 138 -33.30 3.17 4.61
N LEU A 139 -32.35 2.33 4.20
CA LEU A 139 -32.02 2.04 2.80
C LEU A 139 -32.90 0.94 2.16
N LEU A 140 -33.47 0.03 2.97
CA LEU A 140 -34.45 -0.98 2.53
C LEU A 140 -35.85 -0.36 2.29
N GLY A 141 -36.23 0.64 3.10
CA GLY A 141 -37.53 1.29 3.06
C GLY A 141 -38.61 0.55 3.86
N GLU A 142 -39.66 1.27 4.26
CA GLU A 142 -40.69 0.77 5.21
C GLU A 142 -41.41 -0.49 4.75
N HIS A 143 -41.55 -0.71 3.44
CA HIS A 143 -42.33 -1.80 2.85
C HIS A 143 -41.48 -2.99 2.38
N HIS A 144 -40.19 -3.05 2.74
CA HIS A 144 -39.35 -4.19 2.37
C HIS A 144 -39.79 -5.49 3.07
N GLU A 145 -39.51 -6.63 2.46
CA GLU A 145 -39.74 -7.96 3.08
C GLU A 145 -38.90 -8.16 4.36
N ILE A 146 -37.78 -7.42 4.47
CA ILE A 146 -36.80 -7.55 5.54
C ILE A 146 -37.18 -6.61 6.69
N GLN A 147 -37.80 -7.17 7.73
CA GLN A 147 -38.33 -6.42 8.87
C GLN A 147 -37.64 -6.76 10.19
N GLU A 148 -37.11 -7.98 10.35
CA GLU A 148 -36.44 -8.48 11.56
C GLU A 148 -35.01 -8.95 11.26
N PHE A 149 -34.02 -8.45 12.02
CA PHE A 149 -32.63 -8.83 11.84
C PHE A 149 -32.39 -10.34 12.04
N GLU A 150 -33.05 -10.96 13.01
CA GLU A 150 -32.87 -12.39 13.37
C GLU A 150 -33.24 -13.36 12.24
N LYS A 151 -34.09 -12.93 11.30
CA LYS A 151 -34.47 -13.71 10.11
C LYS A 151 -33.48 -13.59 8.96
N CYS A 152 -32.48 -12.72 9.05
CA CYS A 152 -31.50 -12.44 7.99
C CYS A 152 -30.32 -13.42 8.03
N ASN A 153 -30.10 -14.16 6.96
CA ASN A 153 -28.89 -14.97 6.76
C ASN A 153 -28.02 -14.37 5.65
N PHE A 154 -26.83 -13.91 6.05
CA PHE A 154 -25.81 -13.29 5.19
C PHE A 154 -24.70 -14.26 4.74
N ASP A 155 -24.80 -15.55 5.06
CA ASP A 155 -23.73 -16.53 4.81
C ASP A 155 -23.39 -16.73 3.32
N PRO A 156 -24.33 -16.66 2.34
CA PRO A 156 -23.96 -16.67 0.93
C PRO A 156 -23.03 -15.52 0.53
N ILE A 157 -23.34 -14.30 1.00
CA ILE A 157 -22.52 -13.10 0.76
C ILE A 157 -21.18 -13.24 1.50
N ARG A 158 -21.18 -13.79 2.72
CA ARG A 158 -19.98 -14.03 3.52
C ARG A 158 -19.03 -15.03 2.85
N ALA A 159 -19.57 -16.09 2.26
CA ALA A 159 -18.80 -17.06 1.47
C ALA A 159 -18.17 -16.41 0.23
N TYR A 160 -18.95 -15.63 -0.54
CA TYR A 160 -18.45 -14.85 -1.68
C TYR A 160 -17.34 -13.87 -1.28
N VAL A 161 -17.52 -13.09 -0.22
CA VAL A 161 -16.51 -12.14 0.29
C VAL A 161 -15.23 -12.86 0.73
N GLN A 162 -15.33 -14.07 1.28
CA GLN A 162 -14.16 -14.87 1.63
C GLN A 162 -13.46 -15.43 0.37
N GLU A 163 -14.20 -15.92 -0.61
CA GLU A 163 -13.66 -16.37 -1.90
C GLU A 163 -12.93 -15.23 -2.63
N GLU A 164 -13.49 -14.03 -2.65
CA GLU A 164 -12.84 -12.82 -3.20
C GLU A 164 -11.58 -12.42 -2.43
N ARG A 165 -11.57 -12.56 -1.10
CA ARG A 165 -10.35 -12.36 -0.28
C ARG A 165 -9.28 -13.42 -0.59
N GLU A 166 -9.66 -14.63 -0.97
CA GLU A 166 -8.73 -15.70 -1.33
C GLU A 166 -8.20 -15.56 -2.76
N LYS A 167 -9.06 -15.22 -3.74
CA LYS A 167 -8.64 -14.79 -5.10
C LYS A 167 -7.64 -13.64 -5.04
N LYS A 168 -7.92 -12.58 -4.26
CA LYS A 168 -7.04 -11.41 -4.13
C LYS A 168 -5.69 -11.74 -3.46
N LYS A 169 -5.61 -12.79 -2.63
CA LYS A 169 -4.34 -13.35 -2.13
C LYS A 169 -3.62 -14.17 -3.21
N ALA A 170 -4.36 -15.05 -3.91
CA ALA A 170 -3.85 -15.96 -4.94
C ALA A 170 -3.42 -15.26 -6.25
N MET A 171 -3.91 -14.05 -6.51
CA MET A 171 -3.61 -13.16 -7.64
C MET A 171 -2.16 -13.28 -8.15
N THR A 172 -1.98 -13.32 -9.47
CA THR A 172 -0.70 -13.58 -10.12
C THR A 172 0.33 -12.46 -9.90
N LYS A 173 1.58 -12.74 -10.26
CA LYS A 173 2.67 -11.73 -10.25
C LYS A 173 2.39 -10.57 -11.20
N GLU A 174 1.73 -10.82 -12.33
CA GLU A 174 1.51 -9.83 -13.39
C GLU A 174 0.42 -8.83 -12.97
N GLU A 175 -0.72 -9.32 -12.47
CA GLU A 175 -1.79 -8.49 -11.88
C GLU A 175 -1.29 -7.69 -10.65
N LYS A 176 -0.43 -8.30 -9.81
CA LYS A 176 0.22 -7.61 -8.68
C LYS A 176 1.18 -6.51 -9.13
N GLU A 177 1.88 -6.70 -10.25
CA GLU A 177 2.72 -5.67 -10.87
C GLU A 177 1.90 -4.56 -11.53
N GLU A 178 0.75 -4.87 -12.15
CA GLU A 178 -0.17 -3.89 -12.71
C GLU A 178 -0.80 -3.00 -11.63
N ASN A 179 -1.41 -3.61 -10.60
CA ASN A 179 -1.93 -2.88 -9.45
C ASN A 179 -0.85 -2.03 -8.76
N SER A 180 0.41 -2.48 -8.77
CA SER A 180 1.55 -1.68 -8.30
C SER A 180 1.86 -0.46 -9.19
N LYS A 181 1.69 -0.56 -10.52
CA LYS A 181 1.86 0.56 -11.46
C LYS A 181 0.74 1.60 -11.26
N THR A 182 -0.53 1.15 -11.22
CA THR A 182 -1.69 2.03 -11.02
C THR A 182 -1.58 2.79 -9.70
N ARG A 183 -1.25 2.11 -8.60
CA ARG A 183 -1.02 2.76 -7.29
C ARG A 183 0.15 3.76 -7.31
N LYS A 184 1.22 3.48 -8.04
CA LYS A 184 2.34 4.43 -8.21
C LYS A 184 1.94 5.66 -9.03
N GLN A 185 1.13 5.49 -10.08
CA GLN A 185 0.61 6.60 -10.88
C GLN A 185 -0.36 7.48 -10.07
N MET A 186 -1.23 6.87 -9.25
CA MET A 186 -2.06 7.58 -8.27
C MET A 186 -1.20 8.38 -7.28
N GLN A 187 -0.16 7.78 -6.69
CA GLN A 187 0.76 8.46 -5.78
C GLN A 187 1.53 9.61 -6.46
N LEU A 188 1.93 9.46 -7.73
CA LEU A 188 2.61 10.52 -8.48
C LEU A 188 1.67 11.68 -8.85
N LYS A 189 0.36 11.44 -9.02
CA LYS A 189 -0.63 12.48 -9.32
C LYS A 189 -1.12 13.22 -8.08
N TYR A 190 -1.55 12.49 -7.05
CA TYR A 190 -2.22 13.06 -5.87
C TYR A 190 -1.34 13.13 -4.62
N GLY A 191 -0.24 12.37 -4.58
CA GLY A 191 0.66 12.24 -3.43
C GLY A 191 1.62 13.39 -3.19
N TYR A 192 1.54 14.44 -3.99
CA TYR A 192 2.39 15.62 -3.90
C TYR A 192 1.57 16.90 -4.14
N CYS A 193 1.98 17.98 -3.49
CA CYS A 193 1.46 19.32 -3.66
C CYS A 193 2.62 20.32 -3.81
N PHE A 194 2.32 21.55 -4.19
CA PHE A 194 3.23 22.68 -4.04
C PHE A 194 2.71 23.62 -2.95
N VAL A 195 3.57 23.96 -2.00
CA VAL A 195 3.34 24.93 -0.93
C VAL A 195 4.36 26.05 -1.13
N ASP A 196 3.91 27.28 -1.40
CA ASP A 196 4.78 28.42 -1.73
C ASP A 196 5.81 28.14 -2.85
N GLY A 197 5.44 27.26 -3.79
CA GLY A 197 6.29 26.82 -4.91
C GLY A 197 7.22 25.63 -4.58
N HIS A 198 7.30 25.23 -3.31
CA HIS A 198 8.09 24.09 -2.86
C HIS A 198 7.27 22.81 -2.93
N LEU A 199 7.86 21.75 -3.49
CA LEU A 199 7.20 20.46 -3.59
C LEU A 199 7.13 19.80 -2.20
N GLU A 200 5.93 19.41 -1.78
CA GLU A 200 5.69 18.69 -0.54
C GLU A 200 4.87 17.42 -0.75
N LYS A 201 4.91 16.51 0.22
CA LYS A 201 4.24 15.20 0.13
C LYS A 201 2.92 15.16 0.89
N VAL A 202 1.85 14.82 0.19
CA VAL A 202 0.51 14.67 0.78
C VAL A 202 0.43 13.37 1.59
N GLY A 203 -0.21 13.43 2.77
CA GLY A 203 -0.36 12.32 3.72
C GLY A 203 -1.28 11.20 3.24
N ASN A 204 -2.57 11.27 3.60
CA ASN A 204 -3.58 10.44 2.95
C ASN A 204 -4.12 11.14 1.70
N ILE A 205 -4.17 10.42 0.58
CA ILE A 205 -4.69 10.88 -0.71
C ILE A 205 -5.98 10.20 -1.13
N LEU A 206 -6.33 9.09 -0.48
CA LEU A 206 -7.48 8.26 -0.83
C LEU A 206 -8.59 8.52 0.19
N ILE A 207 -9.74 8.97 -0.29
CA ILE A 207 -10.96 9.04 0.54
C ILE A 207 -11.25 7.63 1.07
N GLU A 208 -11.46 7.53 2.38
CA GLU A 208 -11.83 6.27 3.03
C GLU A 208 -13.14 5.75 2.40
N PRO A 209 -13.17 4.50 1.91
CA PRO A 209 -14.36 3.95 1.28
C PRO A 209 -15.51 3.85 2.30
N PRO A 210 -16.77 3.92 1.84
CA PRO A 210 -17.92 3.76 2.71
C PRO A 210 -17.93 2.36 3.35
N GLY A 211 -18.50 2.26 4.56
CA GLY A 211 -18.43 1.05 5.36
C GLY A 211 -19.08 1.22 6.73
N LEU A 212 -19.31 0.09 7.41
CA LEU A 212 -19.80 0.11 8.80
C LEU A 212 -18.70 0.58 9.76
N PHE A 213 -19.08 1.49 10.67
CA PHE A 213 -18.23 1.96 11.76
C PHE A 213 -17.81 0.81 12.69
N ARG A 214 -16.61 0.87 13.28
CA ARG A 214 -15.95 -0.25 13.96
C ARG A 214 -15.48 0.11 15.37
#